data_AF-A0A841HNS3-F1
#
_entry.id   AF-A0A841HNS3-F1
#
_cell.length_a   1.000
_cell.length_b   1.000
_cell.length_c   1.000
_cell.angle_alpha   90.00
_cell.angle_beta   90.00
_cell.angle_gamma   90.00
#
_symmetry.space_group_name_H-M   'P 1'
#
loop_
_entity.id
_entity.type
_entity.pdbx_description
1 polymer ?
#
loop_
_entity_poly.entity_id
_entity_poly.type
_entity_poly.pdbx_seq_one_letter_code
_entity_poly.pdbx_strand_id
1 'polypeptide(L)' 'MSPDTDASTQLKVYTTEDGRTIIEQSSSAAIVLSADQILTVINELRVCYDYCAAWKEPRQQ' A
#
# COMPACT_ATOMS: atom_id res chain seq x y z
N MET A 1 -24.21 17.44 18.15
CA MET A 1 -23.52 16.82 16.99
C MET A 1 -22.47 15.89 17.57
N SER A 2 -22.66 14.59 17.40
CA SER A 2 -21.75 13.51 17.83
C SER A 2 -21.93 12.34 16.86
N PRO A 3 -20.96 11.41 16.74
CA PRO A 3 -19.51 11.58 16.73
C PRO A 3 -18.91 11.13 15.39
N ASP A 4 -17.69 11.55 15.10
CA ASP A 4 -16.87 10.96 14.04
C ASP A 4 -16.84 9.43 14.22
N THR A 5 -17.42 8.73 13.24
CA THR A 5 -17.28 7.28 13.18
C THR A 5 -15.88 7.03 12.64
N ASP A 6 -14.93 6.85 13.54
CA ASP A 6 -13.67 6.16 13.27
C ASP A 6 -14.05 4.79 12.69
N ALA A 7 -14.21 4.74 11.36
CA ALA A 7 -14.17 3.52 10.61
C ALA A 7 -12.74 3.00 10.73
N SER A 8 -12.45 2.38 11.87
CA SER A 8 -11.20 1.68 12.13
C SER A 8 -11.11 0.58 11.08
N THR A 9 -10.49 0.90 9.95
CA THR A 9 -10.17 -0.05 8.90
C THR A 9 -9.29 -1.10 9.55
N GLN A 10 -9.87 -2.26 9.82
CA GLN A 10 -9.16 -3.37 10.43
C GLN A 10 -8.23 -3.96 9.36
N LEU A 11 -7.04 -3.37 9.30
CA LEU A 11 -5.95 -3.77 8.44
C LEU A 11 -5.26 -4.98 9.08
N LYS A 12 -5.24 -6.10 8.38
CA LYS A 12 -4.56 -7.31 8.83
C LYS A 12 -3.34 -7.56 7.94
N VAL A 13 -2.17 -7.56 8.55
CA VAL A 13 -0.90 -7.81 7.85
C VAL A 13 -0.35 -9.15 8.33
N TYR A 14 0.00 -10.04 7.40
CA TYR A 14 0.66 -11.30 7.72
C TYR A 14 1.58 -11.75 6.59
N THR A 15 2.55 -12.59 6.94
CA THR A 15 3.49 -13.19 5.99
C THR A 15 3.08 -14.63 5.72
N THR A 16 3.01 -14.99 4.44
CA THR A 16 2.72 -16.35 3.98
C THR A 16 3.95 -17.24 4.10
N GLU A 17 3.75 -18.56 4.10
CA GLU A 17 4.83 -19.55 4.21
C GLU A 17 5.86 -19.44 3.07
N ASP A 18 5.46 -18.94 1.89
CA ASP A 18 6.37 -18.68 0.76
C ASP A 18 7.02 -17.28 0.80
N GLY A 19 6.89 -16.58 1.92
CA GLY A 19 7.58 -15.32 2.20
C GLY A 19 6.94 -14.07 1.62
N ARG A 20 5.72 -14.15 1.08
CA ARG A 20 4.99 -12.96 0.60
C ARG A 20 4.27 -12.28 1.75
N THR A 21 4.39 -10.95 1.84
CA THR A 21 3.59 -10.14 2.77
C THR A 21 2.22 -9.86 2.16
N ILE A 22 1.17 -10.23 2.87
CA ILE A 22 -0.22 -9.96 2.51
C ILE A 22 -0.76 -8.86 3.43
N ILE A 23 -1.40 -7.87 2.82
CA ILE A 23 -2.12 -6.80 3.51
C ILE A 23 -3.60 -6.97 3.16
N GLU A 24 -4.36 -7.53 4.08
CA GLU A 24 -5.82 -7.66 3.99
C GLU A 24 -6.46 -6.37 4.52
N GLN A 25 -7.03 -5.58 3.61
CA GLN A 25 -7.88 -4.46 3.99
C GLN A 25 -9.33 -4.91 3.91
N SER A 26 -9.99 -4.98 5.08
CA SER A 26 -11.41 -5.29 5.18
C SER A 26 -12.23 -4.07 4.72
N SER A 27 -12.34 -3.84 3.41
CA SER A 27 -13.20 -2.79 2.88
C SER A 27 -14.14 -3.35 1.82
N SER A 28 -15.42 -3.42 2.18
CA SER A 28 -16.55 -3.46 1.25
C SER A 28 -16.75 -2.13 0.49
N ALA A 29 -15.80 -1.18 0.59
CA ALA A 29 -15.80 0.07 -0.15
C ALA A 29 -14.75 0.01 -1.27
N ALA A 30 -15.21 -0.05 -2.52
CA ALA A 30 -14.34 0.13 -3.68
C ALA A 30 -13.88 1.59 -3.75
N ILE A 31 -12.58 1.82 -3.87
CA ILE A 31 -12.02 3.14 -4.15
C ILE A 31 -12.19 3.40 -5.64
N VAL A 32 -13.03 4.37 -6.00
CA VAL A 32 -13.22 4.82 -7.39
C VAL A 32 -12.27 5.98 -7.65
N LEU A 33 -11.36 5.81 -8.60
CA LEU A 33 -10.37 6.82 -8.99
C LEU A 33 -10.59 7.23 -10.45
N SER A 34 -10.33 8.51 -10.75
CA SER A 34 -10.21 8.97 -12.14
C SER A 34 -8.91 8.46 -12.77
N ALA A 35 -8.81 8.50 -14.10
CA ALA A 35 -7.59 8.10 -14.82
C ALA A 35 -6.35 8.88 -14.35
N ASP A 36 -6.47 10.20 -14.13
CA ASP A 36 -5.36 11.04 -13.66
C ASP A 36 -4.91 10.68 -12.24
N GLN A 37 -5.86 10.31 -11.36
CA GLN A 37 -5.56 9.85 -10.01
C GLN A 37 -4.84 8.50 -10.03
N ILE A 38 -5.24 7.59 -10.93
CA ILE A 38 -4.55 6.30 -11.12
C ILE A 38 -3.11 6.52 -11.58
N LEU A 39 -2.90 7.41 -12.56
CA LEU A 39 -1.56 7.75 -13.04
C LEU A 39 -0.67 8.33 -11.93
N THR A 40 -1.25 9.17 -11.07
CA THR A 40 -0.57 9.72 -9.90
C THR A 40 -0.14 8.60 -8.94
N VAL A 41 -1.06 7.69 -8.58
CA VAL A 41 -0.75 6.55 -7.69
C VAL A 41 0.34 5.65 -8.27
N ILE A 42 0.30 5.37 -9.58
CA ILE A 42 1.34 4.56 -10.25
C ILE A 42 2.72 5.23 -10.12
N ASN A 43 2.80 6.54 -10.33
CA ASN A 43 4.06 7.27 -10.22
C ASN A 43 4.61 7.23 -8.78
N GLU A 44 3.77 7.45 -7.78
CA GLU A 44 4.17 7.37 -6.37
C GLU A 44 4.65 5.97 -5.97
N LEU A 45 3.94 4.92 -6.42
CA LEU A 45 4.36 3.54 -6.17
C LEU A 45 5.69 3.21 -6.86
N ARG A 46 5.94 3.74 -8.06
CA ARG A 46 7.21 3.58 -8.76
C ARG A 46 8.35 4.23 -7.99
N VAL A 47 8.17 5.45 -7.49
CA VAL A 47 9.18 6.13 -6.65
C VAL A 47 9.47 5.32 -5.39
N CYS A 48 8.43 4.79 -4.73
CA CYS A 48 8.60 3.92 -3.56
C CYS A 48 9.38 2.65 -3.90
N TYR A 49 9.09 2.03 -5.05
CA TYR A 49 9.82 0.86 -5.53
C TYR A 49 11.28 1.19 -5.80
N ASP A 50 11.56 2.25 -6.56
CA ASP A 50 12.92 2.66 -6.92
C ASP A 50 13.76 2.95 -5.67
N TYR A 51 13.15 3.59 -4.66
CA TYR A 51 13.75 3.74 -3.34
C TYR A 51 14.07 2.37 -2.72
N CYS A 52 13.10 1.46 -2.59
CA CYS A 52 13.33 0.15 -1.98
C CYS A 52 14.34 -0.72 -2.76
N ALA A 53 14.38 -0.62 -4.08
CA ALA A 53 15.30 -1.34 -4.95
C ALA A 53 16.74 -0.85 -4.75
N ALA A 54 16.95 0.46 -4.65
CA ALA A 54 18.26 1.05 -4.34
C ALA A 54 18.81 0.57 -2.98
N TRP A 55 17.94 0.24 -2.02
CA TRP A 55 18.34 -0.33 -0.73
C TRP A 55 18.66 -1.83 -0.78
N LYS A 56 18.22 -2.56 -1.82
CA LYS A 56 18.51 -3.99 -2.01
C LYS A 56 19.76 -4.26 -2.82
N GLU A 57 20.31 -3.26 -3.51
CA GLU A 57 21.64 -3.39 -4.09
C GLU A 57 22.64 -3.57 -2.94
N PRO A 58 23.37 -4.71 -2.86
CA PRO A 58 24.45 -4.82 -1.91
C PRO A 58 25.40 -3.69 -2.25
N ARG A 59 25.63 -2.76 -1.32
CA ARG A 59 26.64 -1.71 -1.48
C ARG A 59 27.92 -2.43 -1.90
N GLN A 60 28.28 -2.32 -3.18
CA GLN A 60 29.62 -2.66 -3.62
C GLN A 60 30.51 -1.56 -3.05
N GLN A 61 30.93 -1.75 -1.80
CA GLN A 61 32.10 -1.13 -1.16
C GLN A 61 32.30 -1.77 0.22
#